data_AF-A0AAD4TFY8-F1
#
_entry.id   AF-A0AAD4TFY8-F1
#
_cell.length_a   1.000
_cell.length_b   1.000
_cell.length_c   1.000
_cell.angle_alpha   90.00
_cell.angle_beta   90.00
_cell.angle_gamma   90.00
#
_symmetry.space_group_name_H-M   'P 1'
#
loop_
_entity.id
_entity.type
_entity.pdbx_description
1 polymer ?
#
loop_
_entity_poly.entity_id
_entity_poly.type
_entity_poly.pdbx_seq_one_letter_code
_entity_poly.pdbx_strand_id
1 'polypeptide(L)'
;MQGTLINSSLLLPQQISLISKFRFHLGFCKNTQKKKSGIFSVNETMSDSSSSVILSEKKQNEKEVKLWGGRFEESVTDTVEKFSESISYDKALYKQDIKQSKAHATMLAKQGLMTASDRDAILQGLDKIEKTDREDVHMNIEAALTDLIGEPAKKIHTARSRNDQVVTDLRLWCRDAIYKILLCIKRLQVALVNLAKVNEGLIVPGYTHLQSAQPVLLQHLLLSYVEQLERDNGRLADCRSRLNFCPLGACALAGTGLPIDRFMTSDALGFTAPMRNSIDAVSDRNFVLEFLSANLIVAIHLSRLGEEWVLWASEEFGFLTPSNAVSTGSSIMPQKKNPNPMELVRGKSARVVGDLVIYRKTRSLCSTVLKQ
;
A
#
# COMPACT_ATOMS: atom_id res chain seq x y z
N MET A 1 -20.81 -14.65 28.28
CA MET A 1 -21.68 -14.00 27.28
C MET A 1 -22.35 -12.81 27.94
N GLN A 2 -21.77 -11.63 27.81
CA GLN A 2 -22.35 -10.35 28.21
C GLN A 2 -21.71 -9.30 27.31
N GLY A 3 -22.55 -8.50 26.65
CA GLY A 3 -22.14 -7.47 25.71
C GLY A 3 -21.56 -6.25 26.43
N THR A 4 -20.56 -5.65 25.80
CA THR A 4 -20.05 -4.34 26.19
C THR A 4 -20.34 -3.38 25.05
N LEU A 5 -21.34 -2.53 25.29
CA LEU A 5 -21.65 -1.32 24.52
C LEU A 5 -20.44 -0.40 24.54
N ILE A 6 -19.91 -0.04 23.37
CA ILE A 6 -18.96 1.07 23.24
C ILE A 6 -19.73 2.29 22.71
N ASN A 7 -19.72 3.33 23.54
CA ASN A 7 -20.32 4.65 23.40
C ASN A 7 -20.13 5.26 22.00
N SER A 8 -21.25 5.65 21.39
CA SER A 8 -21.37 6.28 20.07
C SER A 8 -21.41 7.81 20.16
N SER A 9 -20.38 8.44 20.73
CA SER A 9 -20.40 9.90 20.98
C SER A 9 -19.09 10.61 20.69
N LEU A 10 -18.34 10.21 19.64
CA LEU A 10 -17.16 10.90 19.14
C LEU A 10 -16.94 10.62 17.62
N LEU A 11 -17.87 11.09 16.78
CA LEU A 11 -17.64 11.17 15.32
C LEU A 11 -18.08 12.56 14.84
N LEU A 12 -17.09 13.42 14.56
CA LEU A 12 -17.26 14.77 14.03
C LEU A 12 -17.93 14.76 12.62
N PRO A 13 -18.73 15.78 12.26
CA PRO A 13 -19.66 15.75 11.11
C PRO A 13 -19.04 15.90 9.69
N GLN A 14 -17.74 15.68 9.49
CA GLN A 14 -17.05 16.04 8.24
C GLN A 14 -16.52 14.87 7.39
N GLN A 15 -16.90 13.60 7.66
CA GLN A 15 -16.37 12.44 6.93
C GLN A 15 -17.36 11.74 5.97
N ILE A 16 -18.36 12.47 5.45
CA ILE A 16 -19.35 11.97 4.49
C ILE A 16 -19.16 12.70 3.15
N SER A 17 -18.41 12.19 2.16
CA SER A 17 -18.35 12.90 0.87
C SER A 17 -17.95 12.14 -0.42
N LEU A 18 -17.96 10.80 -0.52
CA LEU A 18 -17.76 10.19 -1.86
C LEU A 18 -18.81 9.18 -2.34
N ILE A 19 -19.57 8.54 -1.44
CA ILE A 19 -20.60 7.55 -1.86
C ILE A 19 -22.03 8.06 -1.63
N SER A 20 -22.23 9.06 -0.77
CA SER A 20 -23.55 9.69 -0.56
C SER A 20 -24.01 10.61 -1.70
N LYS A 21 -23.27 10.68 -2.82
CA LYS A 21 -23.55 11.62 -3.92
C LYS A 21 -24.23 10.98 -5.14
N PHE A 22 -24.54 9.69 -5.11
CA PHE A 22 -25.27 9.02 -6.19
C PHE A 22 -26.78 9.17 -5.99
N ARG A 23 -27.48 9.62 -7.04
CA ARG A 23 -28.94 9.77 -7.04
C ARG A 23 -29.53 8.72 -7.97
N PHE A 24 -30.40 7.86 -7.45
CA PHE A 24 -31.17 6.90 -8.24
C PHE A 24 -32.42 7.60 -8.80
N HIS A 25 -32.72 7.39 -10.07
CA HIS A 25 -33.87 8.00 -10.74
C HIS A 25 -34.67 6.91 -11.45
N LEU A 26 -35.99 6.93 -11.28
CA LEU A 26 -36.94 6.26 -12.16
C LEU A 26 -37.65 7.35 -12.95
N GLY A 27 -37.49 7.37 -14.28
CA GLY A 27 -38.12 8.35 -15.14
C GLY A 27 -38.26 7.85 -16.57
N PHE A 28 -39.49 7.52 -16.96
CA PHE A 28 -39.91 7.24 -18.33
C PHE A 28 -39.68 8.45 -19.27
N CYS A 29 -39.28 8.14 -20.49
CA CYS A 29 -38.90 9.02 -21.60
C CYS A 29 -39.96 10.08 -21.98
N LYS A 30 -39.55 11.35 -22.18
CA LYS A 30 -40.18 12.29 -23.13
C LYS A 30 -39.15 13.26 -23.75
N ASN A 31 -39.12 13.24 -25.08
CA ASN A 31 -38.39 14.12 -26.00
C ASN A 31 -38.51 15.63 -25.72
N THR A 32 -37.46 16.39 -26.04
CA THR A 32 -37.57 17.60 -26.91
C THR A 32 -36.19 18.15 -27.33
N GLN A 33 -36.13 18.60 -28.59
CA GLN A 33 -34.98 19.18 -29.30
C GLN A 33 -34.69 20.64 -28.90
N LYS A 34 -33.42 21.10 -29.04
CA LYS A 34 -33.06 22.30 -29.84
C LYS A 34 -31.55 22.52 -30.01
N LYS A 35 -31.20 22.99 -31.22
CA LYS A 35 -29.89 23.35 -31.78
C LYS A 35 -29.34 24.69 -31.25
N LYS A 36 -28.00 24.87 -31.21
CA LYS A 36 -27.17 25.65 -32.17
C LYS A 36 -25.74 26.00 -31.67
N SER A 37 -24.76 25.62 -32.50
CA SER A 37 -23.52 26.28 -32.96
C SER A 37 -22.86 27.46 -32.21
N GLY A 38 -21.52 27.38 -32.09
CA GLY A 38 -20.60 28.52 -31.97
C GLY A 38 -19.13 28.09 -32.12
N ILE A 39 -18.40 28.72 -33.05
CA ILE A 39 -17.02 28.44 -33.51
C ILE A 39 -16.04 29.41 -32.82
N PHE A 40 -14.82 28.96 -32.48
CA PHE A 40 -13.62 29.79 -32.17
C PHE A 40 -12.37 29.04 -32.69
N SER A 41 -11.69 29.55 -33.73
CA SER A 41 -10.47 30.38 -33.74
C SER A 41 -9.20 29.66 -33.25
N VAL A 42 -8.24 29.50 -34.17
CA VAL A 42 -6.84 29.12 -33.93
C VAL A 42 -5.99 30.19 -34.58
N ASN A 43 -4.99 30.71 -33.87
CA ASN A 43 -3.85 31.41 -34.44
C ASN A 43 -2.58 30.83 -33.80
N GLU A 44 -1.73 30.26 -34.65
CA GLU A 44 -0.33 29.93 -34.38
C GLU A 44 0.55 31.11 -34.78
N THR A 45 1.59 31.37 -33.99
CA THR A 45 2.84 31.96 -34.48
C THR A 45 4.00 31.32 -33.73
N MET A 46 4.85 30.62 -34.48
CA MET A 46 6.19 30.20 -34.07
C MET A 46 7.20 31.30 -34.40
N SER A 47 8.24 31.43 -33.57
CA SER A 47 9.49 32.10 -33.93
C SER A 47 10.67 31.46 -33.19
N ASP A 48 11.71 31.18 -33.97
CA ASP A 48 13.05 30.68 -33.65
C ASP A 48 13.79 31.41 -32.52
N SER A 49 14.73 30.72 -31.85
CA SER A 49 16.17 31.02 -31.94
C SER A 49 17.06 30.22 -30.96
N SER A 50 17.97 29.46 -31.56
CA SER A 50 19.41 29.28 -31.31
C SER A 50 20.07 29.55 -29.93
N SER A 51 20.90 28.56 -29.56
CA SER A 51 22.25 28.66 -28.95
C SER A 51 22.43 28.87 -27.44
N SER A 52 23.02 27.86 -26.77
CA SER A 52 24.27 28.04 -26.00
C SER A 52 24.81 26.71 -25.46
N VAL A 53 26.08 26.46 -25.75
CA VAL A 53 26.92 25.38 -25.22
C VAL A 53 27.41 25.83 -23.84
N ILE A 54 27.15 25.05 -22.79
CA ILE A 54 27.75 25.24 -21.45
C ILE A 54 28.59 24.00 -21.12
N LEU A 55 29.90 24.20 -21.02
CA LEU A 55 30.85 23.28 -20.41
C LEU A 55 30.61 23.26 -18.90
N SER A 56 30.10 22.13 -18.38
CA SER A 56 29.95 21.91 -16.94
C SER A 56 31.15 21.10 -16.40
N GLU A 57 31.91 21.72 -15.51
CA GLU A 57 32.96 21.08 -14.71
C GLU A 57 32.41 19.92 -13.87
N LYS A 58 33.06 18.75 -13.96
CA LYS A 58 32.72 17.56 -13.17
C LYS A 58 33.18 17.75 -11.72
N LYS A 59 32.24 17.97 -10.80
CA LYS A 59 32.42 17.65 -9.38
C LYS A 59 32.52 16.13 -9.23
N GLN A 60 33.64 15.63 -8.69
CA GLN A 60 33.77 14.25 -8.28
C GLN A 60 32.87 14.01 -7.05
N ASN A 61 31.82 13.21 -7.22
CA ASN A 61 31.06 12.65 -6.10
C ASN A 61 31.95 11.62 -5.39
N GLU A 62 32.19 11.83 -4.10
CA GLU A 62 32.76 10.82 -3.22
C GLU A 62 31.83 9.59 -3.22
N LYS A 63 32.40 8.41 -3.51
CA LYS A 63 31.65 7.16 -3.63
C LYS A 63 31.18 6.70 -2.24
N GLU A 64 29.88 6.52 -2.11
CA GLU A 64 29.19 5.93 -0.96
C GLU A 64 29.83 4.59 -0.54
N VAL A 65 30.17 4.46 0.75
CA VAL A 65 30.83 3.26 1.29
C VAL A 65 29.83 2.11 1.37
N LYS A 66 30.07 1.06 0.58
CA LYS A 66 29.17 -0.09 0.46
C LYS A 66 29.35 -1.10 1.60
N LEU A 67 28.23 -1.55 2.18
CA LEU A 67 28.18 -2.49 3.30
C LEU A 67 28.57 -3.95 2.94
N TRP A 68 28.73 -4.25 1.66
CA TRP A 68 29.04 -5.60 1.15
C TRP A 68 30.30 -5.64 0.28
N GLY A 69 31.33 -4.87 0.62
CA GLY A 69 32.56 -4.76 -0.18
C GLY A 69 33.76 -5.59 0.30
N GLY A 70 33.76 -6.06 1.55
CA GLY A 70 35.00 -6.48 2.24
C GLY A 70 35.76 -7.69 1.67
N ARG A 71 35.22 -8.38 0.66
CA ARG A 71 35.85 -9.55 0.03
C ARG A 71 36.24 -9.32 -1.44
N PHE A 72 35.89 -8.18 -2.04
CA PHE A 72 36.07 -7.97 -3.47
C PHE A 72 37.31 -7.10 -3.73
N GLU A 73 38.18 -7.57 -4.62
CA GLU A 73 39.38 -6.86 -5.08
C GLU A 73 39.05 -5.84 -6.18
N GLU A 74 37.97 -6.07 -6.92
CA GLU A 74 37.49 -5.20 -8.01
C GLU A 74 36.12 -4.58 -7.68
N SER A 75 35.87 -3.38 -8.22
CA SER A 75 34.55 -2.74 -8.11
C SER A 75 33.54 -3.43 -9.03
N VAL A 76 32.30 -3.54 -8.54
CA VAL A 76 31.16 -3.99 -9.34
C VAL A 76 30.96 -3.07 -10.55
N THR A 77 30.55 -3.62 -11.69
CA THR A 77 30.29 -2.83 -12.90
C THR A 77 29.02 -1.97 -12.74
N ASP A 78 29.00 -0.78 -13.34
CA ASP A 78 27.83 0.13 -13.32
C ASP A 78 26.52 -0.58 -13.74
N THR A 79 26.59 -1.52 -14.68
CA THR A 79 25.44 -2.31 -15.12
C THR A 79 24.89 -3.20 -13.99
N VAL A 80 25.76 -3.88 -13.26
CA VAL A 80 25.36 -4.73 -12.13
C VAL A 80 24.90 -3.87 -10.96
N GLU A 81 25.51 -2.70 -10.74
CA GLU A 81 25.06 -1.75 -9.72
C GLU A 81 23.63 -1.25 -10.01
N LYS A 82 23.36 -0.78 -11.23
CA LYS A 82 22.01 -0.36 -11.64
C LYS A 82 20.99 -1.49 -11.59
N PHE A 83 21.40 -2.72 -11.90
CA PHE A 83 20.53 -3.89 -11.86
C PHE A 83 20.21 -4.36 -10.44
N SER A 84 21.15 -4.21 -9.51
CA SER A 84 21.01 -4.59 -8.09
C SER A 84 20.47 -3.47 -7.20
N GLU A 85 20.21 -2.30 -7.79
CA GLU A 85 19.61 -1.15 -7.11
C GLU A 85 18.17 -1.49 -6.67
N SER A 86 17.90 -1.37 -5.37
CA SER A 86 16.56 -1.59 -4.81
C SER A 86 16.00 -0.37 -4.08
N ILE A 87 16.79 0.69 -3.90
CA ILE A 87 16.45 1.91 -3.13
C ILE A 87 15.19 2.58 -3.70
N SER A 88 15.05 2.61 -5.02
CA SER A 88 13.92 3.19 -5.76
C SER A 88 12.57 2.58 -5.35
N TYR A 89 12.56 1.34 -4.86
CA TYR A 89 11.38 0.62 -4.37
C TYR A 89 11.36 0.50 -2.83
N ASP A 90 12.50 0.19 -2.22
CA ASP A 90 12.65 -0.05 -0.77
C ASP A 90 12.44 1.22 0.06
N LYS A 91 12.46 2.40 -0.57
CA LYS A 91 12.08 3.64 0.10
C LYS A 91 10.72 3.59 0.80
N ALA A 92 9.80 2.74 0.35
CA ALA A 92 8.51 2.59 1.01
C ALA A 92 8.62 2.01 2.44
N LEU A 93 9.76 1.39 2.77
CA LEU A 93 10.04 0.69 4.02
C LEU A 93 10.82 1.55 5.03
N TYR A 94 11.23 2.78 4.69
CA TYR A 94 12.13 3.58 5.52
C TYR A 94 11.64 3.77 6.96
N LYS A 95 10.32 3.99 7.14
CA LYS A 95 9.70 4.14 8.47
C LYS A 95 9.81 2.87 9.29
N GLN A 96 9.64 1.72 8.65
CA GLN A 96 9.76 0.43 9.29
C GLN A 96 11.22 0.17 9.68
N ASP A 97 12.18 0.49 8.80
CA ASP A 97 13.61 0.31 9.06
C ASP A 97 14.09 1.16 10.23
N ILE A 98 13.70 2.44 10.26
CA ILE A 98 13.95 3.33 11.40
C ILE A 98 13.35 2.76 12.69
N LYS A 99 12.08 2.31 12.64
CA LYS A 99 11.38 1.78 13.82
C LYS A 99 12.05 0.52 14.37
N GLN A 100 12.40 -0.45 13.51
CA GLN A 100 13.10 -1.65 13.96
C GLN A 100 14.53 -1.36 14.41
N SER A 101 15.21 -0.40 13.80
CA SER A 101 16.56 0.02 14.19
C SER A 101 16.58 0.66 15.57
N LYS A 102 15.57 1.48 15.90
CA LYS A 102 15.38 2.01 17.26
C LYS A 102 15.15 0.90 18.29
N ALA A 103 14.29 -0.08 17.97
CA ALA A 103 14.04 -1.23 18.85
C ALA A 103 15.30 -2.10 19.07
N HIS A 104 16.05 -2.35 17.99
CA HIS A 104 17.29 -3.13 18.02
C HIS A 104 18.37 -2.45 18.85
N ALA A 105 18.66 -1.18 18.61
CA ALA A 105 19.65 -0.42 19.38
C ALA A 105 19.31 -0.37 20.88
N THR A 106 18.01 -0.22 21.20
CA THR A 106 17.54 -0.24 22.59
C THR A 106 17.78 -1.60 23.25
N MET A 107 17.54 -2.69 22.53
CA MET A 107 17.81 -4.05 23.01
C MET A 107 19.32 -4.30 23.18
N LEU A 108 20.16 -3.91 22.23
CA LEU A 108 21.62 -4.05 22.33
C LEU A 108 22.16 -3.37 23.59
N ALA A 109 21.69 -2.15 23.87
CA ALA A 109 22.09 -1.44 25.08
C ALA A 109 21.61 -2.13 26.37
N LYS A 110 20.39 -2.69 26.36
CA LYS A 110 19.85 -3.43 27.50
C LYS A 110 20.64 -4.71 27.80
N GLN A 111 21.16 -5.37 26.76
CA GLN A 111 22.01 -6.56 26.87
C GLN A 111 23.50 -6.25 27.11
N GLY A 112 23.85 -4.97 27.29
CA GLY A 112 25.25 -4.56 27.52
C GLY A 112 26.15 -4.68 26.28
N LEU A 113 25.57 -4.88 25.09
CA LEU A 113 26.29 -4.97 23.82
C LEU A 113 26.58 -3.58 23.21
N MET A 114 26.01 -2.53 23.80
CA MET A 114 26.15 -1.14 23.38
C MET A 114 26.03 -0.23 24.61
N THR A 115 26.74 0.89 24.63
CA THR A 115 26.61 1.86 25.73
C THR A 115 25.29 2.63 25.64
N ALA A 116 24.78 3.13 26.77
CA ALA A 116 23.59 3.97 26.77
C ALA A 116 23.78 5.25 25.92
N SER A 117 24.99 5.82 25.95
CA SER A 117 25.33 7.00 25.13
C SER A 117 25.30 6.69 23.63
N ASP A 118 25.85 5.54 23.20
CA ASP A 118 25.79 5.12 21.80
C ASP A 118 24.33 4.94 21.34
N ARG A 119 23.51 4.27 22.17
CA ARG A 119 22.08 4.10 21.90
C ARG A 119 21.39 5.44 21.73
N ASP A 120 21.59 6.37 22.66
CA ASP A 120 20.90 7.67 22.63
C ASP A 120 21.31 8.49 21.41
N ALA A 121 22.59 8.42 21.01
CA ALA A 121 23.06 9.02 19.75
C ALA A 121 22.37 8.39 18.53
N ILE A 122 22.24 7.06 18.49
CA ILE A 122 21.53 6.35 17.41
C ILE A 122 20.05 6.75 17.35
N LEU A 123 19.35 6.75 18.48
CA LEU A 123 17.93 7.10 18.52
C LEU A 123 17.69 8.53 18.02
N GLN A 124 18.49 9.48 18.49
CA GLN A 124 18.41 10.87 18.05
C GLN A 124 18.80 11.05 16.57
N GLY A 125 19.80 10.32 16.09
CA GLY A 125 20.18 10.31 14.68
C GLY A 125 19.06 9.80 13.78
N LEU A 126 18.44 8.68 14.16
CA LEU A 126 17.29 8.11 13.45
C LEU A 126 16.06 9.03 13.47
N ASP A 127 15.81 9.75 14.58
CA ASP A 127 14.75 10.77 14.66
C ASP A 127 15.00 11.96 13.72
N LYS A 128 16.27 12.34 13.52
CA LYS A 128 16.63 13.41 12.56
C LYS A 128 16.40 12.94 11.13
N ILE A 129 16.86 11.74 10.78
CA ILE A 129 16.67 11.13 9.45
C ILE A 129 15.18 11.03 9.11
N GLU A 130 14.35 10.58 10.05
CA GLU A 130 12.90 10.45 9.85
C GLU A 130 12.23 11.80 9.50
N LYS A 131 12.78 12.92 9.98
CA LYS A 131 12.25 14.28 9.72
C LYS A 131 12.74 14.86 8.40
N THR A 132 13.98 14.60 8.01
CA THR A 132 14.59 15.12 6.77
C THR A 132 14.08 14.42 5.51
N ASP A 133 13.66 13.16 5.63
CA ASP A 133 13.22 12.30 4.51
C ASP A 133 11.76 12.57 4.04
N ARG A 134 11.28 13.82 4.12
CA ARG A 134 9.97 14.17 3.51
C ARG A 134 10.07 14.50 2.02
N GLU A 135 11.27 14.76 1.49
CA GLU A 135 11.45 15.24 0.12
C GLU A 135 12.55 14.52 -0.70
N ASP A 136 13.53 13.86 -0.09
CA ASP A 136 14.76 13.44 -0.79
C ASP A 136 15.05 11.94 -0.64
N VAL A 137 14.53 11.14 -1.57
CA VAL A 137 14.38 9.70 -1.36
C VAL A 137 15.36 8.87 -2.18
N HIS A 138 16.62 8.87 -1.76
CA HIS A 138 17.64 7.87 -2.14
C HIS A 138 18.66 7.60 -1.02
N MET A 139 18.33 7.81 0.26
CA MET A 139 19.29 7.59 1.34
C MET A 139 19.26 6.17 1.87
N ASN A 140 20.41 5.52 1.85
CA ASN A 140 20.70 4.39 2.72
C ASN A 140 20.70 4.90 4.18
N ILE A 141 19.72 4.48 4.99
CA ILE A 141 19.52 4.96 6.38
C ILE A 141 20.79 4.79 7.21
N GLU A 142 21.54 3.71 7.00
CA GLU A 142 22.75 3.47 7.77
C GLU A 142 23.91 4.36 7.34
N ALA A 143 24.07 4.63 6.04
CA ALA A 143 25.04 5.59 5.54
C ALA A 143 24.72 6.98 6.10
N ALA A 144 23.46 7.41 5.98
CA ALA A 144 22.98 8.67 6.53
C ALA A 144 23.18 8.75 8.06
N LEU A 145 22.95 7.66 8.79
CA LEU A 145 23.19 7.60 10.23
C LEU A 145 24.69 7.73 10.55
N THR A 146 25.54 7.05 9.79
CA THR A 146 27.00 7.11 9.94
C THR A 146 27.52 8.52 9.69
N ASP A 147 27.03 9.20 8.65
CA ASP A 147 27.40 10.59 8.35
C ASP A 147 26.96 11.55 9.47
N LEU A 148 25.83 11.26 10.13
CA LEU A 148 25.28 12.11 11.18
C LEU A 148 25.94 11.93 12.55
N ILE A 149 26.29 10.70 12.95
CA ILE A 149 26.75 10.42 14.32
C ILE A 149 28.10 9.70 14.40
N GLY A 150 28.66 9.23 13.28
CA GLY A 150 29.96 8.57 13.22
C GLY A 150 29.97 7.16 13.82
N GLU A 151 30.99 6.84 14.61
CA GLU A 151 31.27 5.50 15.14
C GLU A 151 30.10 4.79 15.83
N PRO A 152 29.23 5.44 16.64
CA PRO A 152 28.05 4.79 17.21
C PRO A 152 27.15 4.12 16.17
N ALA A 153 27.00 4.70 14.97
CA ALA A 153 26.16 4.15 13.91
C ALA A 153 26.63 2.75 13.48
N LYS A 154 27.95 2.53 13.41
CA LYS A 154 28.54 1.25 12.97
C LYS A 154 28.20 0.08 13.91
N LYS A 155 27.83 0.37 15.16
CA LYS A 155 27.46 -0.64 16.17
C LYS A 155 26.03 -1.14 16.01
N ILE A 156 25.19 -0.49 15.18
CA ILE A 156 23.77 -0.87 15.04
C ILE A 156 23.58 -2.24 14.36
N HIS A 157 24.57 -2.73 13.64
CA HIS A 157 24.53 -4.06 13.01
C HIS A 157 25.02 -5.22 13.87
N THR A 158 25.48 -4.95 15.08
CA THR A 158 25.81 -6.02 16.02
C THR A 158 24.60 -6.95 16.19
N ALA A 159 24.81 -8.25 15.99
CA ALA A 159 23.77 -9.29 16.03
C ALA A 159 22.59 -9.07 15.05
N ARG A 160 22.84 -8.48 13.88
CA ARG A 160 21.82 -8.24 12.84
C ARG A 160 22.39 -8.53 11.46
N SER A 161 21.52 -8.85 10.50
CA SER A 161 21.85 -8.98 9.09
C SER A 161 20.85 -8.19 8.25
N ARG A 162 21.17 -7.92 6.99
CA ARG A 162 20.17 -7.38 6.07
C ARG A 162 19.02 -8.38 5.84
N ASN A 163 19.28 -9.68 5.98
CA ASN A 163 18.29 -10.74 5.75
C ASN A 163 17.13 -10.68 6.75
N ASP A 164 17.40 -10.64 8.06
CA ASP A 164 16.34 -10.52 9.06
C ASP A 164 15.78 -9.09 9.14
N GLN A 165 16.60 -8.08 8.87
CA GLN A 165 16.18 -6.68 8.78
C GLN A 165 15.10 -6.49 7.70
N VAL A 166 15.34 -6.87 6.45
CA VAL A 166 14.40 -6.63 5.35
C VAL A 166 13.07 -7.40 5.52
N VAL A 167 13.11 -8.60 6.11
CA VAL A 167 11.88 -9.35 6.40
C VAL A 167 11.10 -8.69 7.53
N THR A 168 11.79 -8.17 8.55
CA THR A 168 11.14 -7.39 9.62
C THR A 168 10.44 -6.18 9.03
N ASP A 169 11.10 -5.42 8.16
CA ASP A 169 10.53 -4.25 7.49
C ASP A 169 9.29 -4.59 6.68
N LEU A 170 9.39 -5.62 5.84
CA LEU A 170 8.29 -6.02 4.96
C LEU A 170 7.09 -6.52 5.77
N ARG A 171 7.30 -7.26 6.86
CA ARG A 171 6.21 -7.69 7.75
C ARG A 171 5.54 -6.50 8.44
N LEU A 172 6.31 -5.56 8.97
CA LEU A 172 5.77 -4.34 9.58
C LEU A 172 4.97 -3.52 8.56
N TRP A 173 5.50 -3.38 7.34
CA TRP A 173 4.83 -2.65 6.27
C TRP A 173 3.53 -3.33 5.84
N CYS A 174 3.53 -4.65 5.64
CA CYS A 174 2.33 -5.42 5.32
C CYS A 174 1.28 -5.29 6.42
N ARG A 175 1.69 -5.34 7.70
CA ARG A 175 0.79 -5.16 8.84
C ARG A 175 0.10 -3.79 8.81
N ASP A 176 0.86 -2.73 8.55
CA ASP A 176 0.35 -1.37 8.47
C ASP A 176 -0.54 -1.17 7.22
N ALA A 177 -0.18 -1.79 6.10
CA ALA A 177 -0.97 -1.78 4.86
C ALA A 177 -2.31 -2.50 5.05
N ILE A 178 -2.31 -3.69 5.66
CA ILE A 178 -3.55 -4.42 5.99
C ILE A 178 -4.46 -3.54 6.85
N TYR A 179 -3.94 -2.91 7.90
CA TYR A 179 -4.75 -2.03 8.74
C TYR A 179 -5.43 -0.91 7.94
N LYS A 180 -4.70 -0.24 7.04
CA LYS A 180 -5.27 0.80 6.17
C LYS A 180 -6.36 0.23 5.24
N ILE A 181 -6.14 -0.94 4.66
CA ILE A 181 -7.11 -1.60 3.79
C ILE A 181 -8.39 -1.95 4.56
N LEU A 182 -8.27 -2.54 5.75
CA LEU A 182 -9.41 -2.87 6.62
C LEU A 182 -10.26 -1.63 6.94
N LEU A 183 -9.62 -0.49 7.24
CA LEU A 183 -10.34 0.78 7.45
C LEU A 183 -11.09 1.24 6.19
N CYS A 184 -10.47 1.12 5.01
CA CYS A 184 -11.12 1.46 3.74
C CYS A 184 -12.30 0.54 3.42
N ILE A 185 -12.13 -0.77 3.63
CA ILE A 185 -13.21 -1.77 3.49
C ILE A 185 -14.37 -1.39 4.41
N LYS A 186 -14.10 -1.10 5.69
CA LYS A 186 -15.15 -0.74 6.64
C LYS A 186 -15.89 0.53 6.24
N ARG A 187 -15.17 1.55 5.76
CA ARG A 187 -15.77 2.79 5.25
C ARG A 187 -16.68 2.53 4.05
N LEU A 188 -16.26 1.66 3.13
CA LEU A 188 -17.08 1.27 1.98
C LEU A 188 -18.33 0.49 2.40
N GLN A 189 -18.21 -0.46 3.32
CA GLN A 189 -19.37 -1.20 3.87
C GLN A 189 -20.39 -0.23 4.50
N VAL A 190 -19.94 0.69 5.36
CA VAL A 190 -20.82 1.70 5.99
C VAL A 190 -21.51 2.55 4.93
N ALA A 191 -20.79 2.95 3.88
CA ALA A 191 -21.35 3.73 2.80
C ALA A 191 -22.42 2.97 1.99
N LEU A 192 -22.20 1.68 1.71
CA LEU A 192 -23.19 0.81 1.05
C LEU A 192 -24.42 0.59 1.93
N VAL A 193 -24.25 0.36 3.24
CA VAL A 193 -25.38 0.24 4.19
C VAL A 193 -26.19 1.53 4.25
N ASN A 194 -25.52 2.68 4.31
CA ASN A 194 -26.21 3.97 4.31
C ASN A 194 -26.96 4.22 2.99
N LEU A 195 -26.37 3.85 1.85
CA LEU A 195 -27.02 3.94 0.55
C LEU A 195 -28.26 3.04 0.48
N ALA A 196 -28.18 1.84 1.05
CA ALA A 196 -29.31 0.93 1.18
C ALA A 196 -30.43 1.54 2.04
N LYS A 197 -30.11 2.11 3.20
CA LYS A 197 -31.09 2.77 4.09
C LYS A 197 -31.81 3.94 3.42
N VAL A 198 -31.09 4.77 2.67
CA VAL A 198 -31.69 5.95 2.00
C VAL A 198 -32.65 5.53 0.88
N ASN A 199 -32.45 4.36 0.28
CA ASN A 199 -33.28 3.85 -0.82
C ASN A 199 -34.15 2.67 -0.35
N GLU A 200 -34.69 2.76 0.87
CA GLU A 200 -35.53 1.71 1.41
C GLU A 200 -36.81 1.50 0.59
N GLY A 201 -37.17 0.24 0.35
CA GLY A 201 -38.32 -0.18 -0.44
C GLY A 201 -38.14 -0.03 -1.96
N LEU A 202 -37.00 0.47 -2.44
CA LEU A 202 -36.78 0.65 -3.87
C LEU A 202 -36.61 -0.70 -4.58
N ILE A 203 -37.55 -1.01 -5.47
CA ILE A 203 -37.52 -2.22 -6.30
C ILE A 203 -36.72 -1.93 -7.58
N VAL A 204 -35.77 -2.80 -7.89
CA VAL A 204 -34.98 -2.81 -9.13
C VAL A 204 -35.06 -4.17 -9.80
N PRO A 205 -34.84 -4.28 -11.13
CA PRO A 205 -34.73 -5.58 -11.78
C PRO A 205 -33.48 -6.32 -11.29
N GLY A 206 -33.64 -7.56 -10.85
CA GLY A 206 -32.55 -8.49 -10.61
C GLY A 206 -32.14 -9.17 -11.93
N TYR A 207 -30.83 -9.38 -12.12
CA TYR A 207 -30.29 -9.91 -13.38
C TYR A 207 -29.61 -11.26 -13.19
N THR A 208 -29.82 -12.14 -14.16
CA THR A 208 -29.00 -13.34 -14.40
C THR A 208 -28.65 -13.38 -15.88
N HIS A 209 -27.38 -13.56 -16.23
CA HIS A 209 -26.91 -13.43 -17.63
C HIS A 209 -27.25 -12.08 -18.28
N LEU A 210 -27.33 -11.01 -17.47
CA LEU A 210 -27.82 -9.69 -17.88
C LEU A 210 -29.25 -9.69 -18.45
N GLN A 211 -30.01 -10.76 -18.24
CA GLN A 211 -31.44 -10.85 -18.51
C GLN A 211 -32.20 -10.54 -17.23
N SER A 212 -33.29 -9.77 -17.35
CA SER A 212 -34.19 -9.49 -16.23
C SER A 212 -34.79 -10.79 -15.73
N ALA A 213 -34.58 -11.09 -14.45
CA ALA A 213 -35.02 -12.33 -13.82
C ALA A 213 -36.21 -12.05 -12.88
N GLN A 214 -35.94 -11.48 -11.71
CA GLN A 214 -36.95 -11.19 -10.70
C GLN A 214 -36.77 -9.78 -10.13
N PRO A 215 -37.85 -9.09 -9.74
CA PRO A 215 -37.74 -7.86 -8.98
C PRO A 215 -37.04 -8.12 -7.65
N VAL A 216 -36.07 -7.27 -7.30
CA VAL A 216 -35.35 -7.33 -6.02
C VAL A 216 -35.34 -5.95 -5.37
N LEU A 217 -35.14 -5.91 -4.06
CA LEU A 217 -34.86 -4.65 -3.36
C LEU A 217 -33.43 -4.19 -3.67
N LEU A 218 -33.24 -2.92 -3.99
CA LEU A 218 -31.91 -2.34 -4.18
C LEU A 218 -31.04 -2.57 -2.93
N GLN A 219 -31.63 -2.46 -1.75
CA GLN A 219 -30.94 -2.74 -0.48
C GLN A 219 -30.37 -4.16 -0.44
N HIS A 220 -31.13 -5.15 -0.92
CA HIS A 220 -30.68 -6.54 -0.94
C HIS A 220 -29.44 -6.70 -1.84
N LEU A 221 -29.45 -6.05 -3.01
CA LEU A 221 -28.32 -6.05 -3.93
C LEU A 221 -27.09 -5.32 -3.35
N LEU A 222 -27.27 -4.14 -2.75
CA LEU A 222 -26.20 -3.38 -2.11
C LEU A 222 -25.55 -4.15 -0.95
N LEU A 223 -26.38 -4.79 -0.11
CA LEU A 223 -25.90 -5.59 1.02
C LEU A 223 -25.14 -6.85 0.58
N SER A 224 -25.40 -7.37 -0.63
CA SER A 224 -24.60 -8.48 -1.17
C SER A 224 -23.10 -8.15 -1.32
N TYR A 225 -22.76 -6.88 -1.58
CA TYR A 225 -21.36 -6.40 -1.62
C TYR A 225 -20.80 -6.18 -0.21
N VAL A 226 -21.63 -5.79 0.75
CA VAL A 226 -21.22 -5.68 2.16
C VAL A 226 -20.76 -7.03 2.69
N GLU A 227 -21.48 -8.10 2.36
CA GLU A 227 -21.12 -9.48 2.73
C GLU A 227 -19.84 -9.97 2.03
N GLN A 228 -19.64 -9.60 0.76
CA GLN A 228 -18.39 -9.90 0.04
C GLN A 228 -17.19 -9.23 0.74
N LEU A 229 -17.33 -7.95 1.06
CA LEU A 229 -16.31 -7.16 1.75
C LEU A 229 -16.08 -7.63 3.19
N GLU A 230 -17.08 -8.16 3.88
CA GLU A 230 -16.90 -8.70 5.23
C GLU A 230 -16.05 -9.98 5.22
N ARG A 231 -16.25 -10.85 4.23
CA ARG A 231 -15.36 -12.00 4.04
C ARG A 231 -13.93 -11.56 3.72
N ASP A 232 -13.75 -10.49 2.97
CA ASP A 232 -12.43 -9.93 2.69
C ASP A 232 -11.76 -9.34 3.95
N ASN A 233 -12.55 -8.64 4.78
CA ASN A 233 -12.13 -8.15 6.08
C ASN A 233 -11.59 -9.31 6.95
N GLY A 234 -12.33 -10.43 7.03
CA GLY A 234 -11.89 -11.65 7.72
C GLY A 234 -10.57 -12.21 7.18
N ARG A 235 -10.45 -12.38 5.85
CA ARG A 235 -9.21 -12.89 5.22
C ARG A 235 -7.98 -12.04 5.54
N LEU A 236 -8.13 -10.72 5.47
CA LEU A 236 -7.04 -9.79 5.77
C LEU A 236 -6.70 -9.78 7.26
N ALA A 237 -7.69 -9.89 8.14
CA ALA A 237 -7.47 -10.02 9.59
C ALA A 237 -6.69 -11.29 9.94
N ASP A 238 -7.05 -12.42 9.34
CA ASP A 238 -6.35 -13.70 9.54
C ASP A 238 -4.91 -13.65 9.00
N CYS A 239 -4.73 -13.08 7.81
CA CYS A 239 -3.40 -12.85 7.22
C CYS A 239 -2.53 -11.98 8.13
N ARG A 240 -3.09 -10.90 8.70
CA ARG A 240 -2.40 -10.05 9.67
C ARG A 240 -1.98 -10.85 10.91
N SER A 241 -2.83 -11.74 11.42
CA SER A 241 -2.50 -12.57 12.58
C SER A 241 -1.32 -13.50 12.29
N ARG A 242 -1.32 -14.16 11.12
CA ARG A 242 -0.25 -15.09 10.73
C ARG A 242 1.08 -14.40 10.43
N LEU A 243 1.06 -13.20 9.85
CA LEU A 243 2.29 -12.48 9.53
C LEU A 243 2.96 -11.81 10.74
N ASN A 244 2.25 -11.66 11.87
CA ASN A 244 2.68 -10.87 13.04
C ASN A 244 3.67 -11.61 13.97
N PHE A 245 4.69 -12.24 13.42
CA PHE A 245 5.82 -12.82 14.17
C PHE A 245 7.14 -12.16 13.76
N CYS A 246 8.00 -11.88 14.74
CA CYS A 246 9.22 -11.09 14.58
C CYS A 246 10.38 -11.95 14.06
N PRO A 247 10.96 -11.66 12.88
CA PRO A 247 12.11 -12.40 12.37
C PRO A 247 13.45 -11.87 12.94
N LEU A 248 13.47 -10.66 13.51
CA LEU A 248 14.68 -10.01 14.01
C LEU A 248 15.44 -10.88 15.04
N GLY A 249 16.77 -10.94 14.88
CA GLY A 249 17.65 -11.80 15.66
C GLY A 249 17.90 -13.17 15.01
N ALA A 250 17.32 -13.45 13.83
CA ALA A 250 17.71 -14.58 12.99
C ALA A 250 19.04 -14.33 12.26
N CYS A 251 19.50 -13.08 12.22
CA CYS A 251 20.70 -12.62 11.52
C CYS A 251 20.70 -13.13 10.07
N ALA A 252 21.81 -13.69 9.60
CA ALA A 252 21.91 -14.14 8.22
C ALA A 252 21.03 -15.37 7.94
N LEU A 253 21.02 -16.35 8.85
CA LEU A 253 20.22 -17.59 8.77
C LEU A 253 20.25 -18.44 10.06
N ALA A 254 21.31 -18.34 10.88
CA ALA A 254 21.56 -19.24 12.02
C ALA A 254 21.35 -18.58 13.40
N GLY A 255 20.84 -17.35 13.44
CA GLY A 255 20.83 -16.53 14.65
C GLY A 255 22.21 -15.96 14.97
N THR A 256 22.46 -15.72 16.26
CA THR A 256 23.69 -15.12 16.78
C THR A 256 24.16 -15.83 18.04
N GLY A 257 25.48 -15.86 18.27
CA GLY A 257 26.06 -16.30 19.54
C GLY A 257 26.07 -15.22 20.62
N LEU A 258 25.70 -13.98 20.28
CA LEU A 258 25.58 -12.87 21.22
C LEU A 258 24.28 -12.99 22.04
N PRO A 259 24.29 -12.61 23.33
CA PRO A 259 23.13 -12.71 24.22
C PRO A 259 22.08 -11.63 23.90
N ILE A 260 21.38 -11.74 22.77
CA ILE A 260 20.29 -10.84 22.40
C ILE A 260 18.96 -11.27 23.03
N ASP A 261 18.07 -10.29 23.25
CA ASP A 261 16.69 -10.56 23.66
C ASP A 261 15.72 -10.34 22.50
N ARG A 262 15.28 -11.44 21.89
CA ARG A 262 14.34 -11.42 20.77
C ARG A 262 12.92 -11.07 21.20
N PHE A 263 12.54 -11.36 22.45
CA PHE A 263 11.22 -11.03 22.97
C PHE A 263 11.11 -9.52 23.18
N MET A 264 12.16 -8.89 23.72
CA MET A 264 12.22 -7.43 23.88
C MET A 264 12.01 -6.69 22.54
N THR A 265 12.69 -7.10 21.46
CA THR A 265 12.49 -6.46 20.15
C THR A 265 11.13 -6.79 19.53
N SER A 266 10.64 -8.03 19.69
CA SER A 266 9.30 -8.44 19.26
C SER A 266 8.22 -7.56 19.90
N ASP A 267 8.27 -7.38 21.22
CA ASP A 267 7.29 -6.62 21.99
C ASP A 267 7.34 -5.14 21.64
N ALA A 268 8.55 -4.55 21.57
CA ALA A 268 8.74 -3.15 21.17
C ALA A 268 8.16 -2.85 19.77
N LEU A 269 8.15 -3.84 18.87
CA LEU A 269 7.63 -3.72 17.51
C LEU A 269 6.16 -4.16 17.39
N GLY A 270 5.53 -4.61 18.47
CA GLY A 270 4.13 -5.06 18.52
C GLY A 270 3.88 -6.38 17.77
N PHE A 271 4.91 -7.20 17.59
CA PHE A 271 4.75 -8.56 17.12
C PHE A 271 4.19 -9.46 18.22
N THR A 272 3.57 -10.57 17.83
CA THR A 272 2.98 -11.54 18.78
C THR A 272 4.07 -12.30 19.54
N ALA A 273 5.14 -12.69 18.84
CA ALA A 273 6.30 -13.38 19.39
C ALA A 273 7.43 -13.40 18.34
N PRO A 274 8.67 -13.76 18.74
CA PRO A 274 9.72 -14.09 17.79
C PRO A 274 9.37 -15.33 16.95
N MET A 275 9.81 -15.35 15.70
CA MET A 275 9.75 -16.55 14.87
C MET A 275 10.60 -17.68 15.47
N ARG A 276 10.13 -18.92 15.36
CA ARG A 276 10.73 -20.04 16.10
C ARG A 276 11.99 -20.60 15.46
N ASN A 277 12.17 -20.42 14.16
CA ASN A 277 13.32 -20.94 13.42
C ASN A 277 13.98 -19.81 12.61
N SER A 278 15.31 -19.68 12.69
CA SER A 278 16.05 -18.59 12.08
C SER A 278 16.13 -18.71 10.54
N ILE A 279 16.21 -19.93 10.00
CA ILE A 279 16.24 -20.16 8.55
C ILE A 279 14.88 -19.81 7.95
N ASP A 280 13.79 -20.23 8.60
CA ASP A 280 12.43 -19.86 8.25
C ASP A 280 12.24 -18.33 8.32
N ALA A 281 12.72 -17.70 9.41
CA ALA A 281 12.58 -16.26 9.60
C ALA A 281 13.14 -15.40 8.46
N VAL A 282 14.27 -15.81 7.87
CA VAL A 282 14.90 -15.06 6.77
C VAL A 282 14.40 -15.47 5.38
N SER A 283 13.93 -16.70 5.22
CA SER A 283 13.51 -17.26 3.92
C SER A 283 11.99 -17.18 3.67
N ASP A 284 11.17 -17.04 4.71
CA ASP A 284 9.71 -16.99 4.58
C ASP A 284 9.23 -15.75 3.83
N ARG A 285 8.37 -15.96 2.84
CA ARG A 285 7.55 -14.91 2.21
C ARG A 285 6.12 -15.40 1.93
N ASN A 286 5.68 -16.47 2.59
CA ASN A 286 4.31 -16.96 2.47
C ASN A 286 3.31 -15.88 2.87
N PHE A 287 3.66 -15.04 3.85
CA PHE A 287 2.84 -13.89 4.24
C PHE A 287 2.60 -12.88 3.10
N VAL A 288 3.56 -12.72 2.18
CA VAL A 288 3.41 -11.83 1.01
C VAL A 288 2.45 -12.46 0.00
N LEU A 289 2.60 -13.75 -0.28
CA LEU A 289 1.68 -14.50 -1.14
C LEU A 289 0.25 -14.43 -0.62
N GLU A 290 0.07 -14.66 0.68
CA GLU A 290 -1.23 -14.61 1.33
C GLU A 290 -1.82 -13.19 1.28
N PHE A 291 -1.02 -12.16 1.56
CA PHE A 291 -1.43 -10.77 1.46
C PHE A 291 -1.86 -10.40 0.03
N LEU A 292 -1.07 -10.76 -0.98
CA LEU A 292 -1.41 -10.53 -2.40
C LEU A 292 -2.67 -11.28 -2.81
N SER A 293 -2.84 -12.52 -2.34
CA SER A 293 -4.04 -13.32 -2.60
C SER A 293 -5.29 -12.69 -1.99
N ALA A 294 -5.20 -12.16 -0.77
CA ALA A 294 -6.32 -11.45 -0.13
C ALA A 294 -6.67 -10.16 -0.90
N ASN A 295 -5.67 -9.38 -1.32
CA ASN A 295 -5.88 -8.17 -2.12
C ASN A 295 -6.48 -8.47 -3.49
N LEU A 296 -6.10 -9.58 -4.11
CA LEU A 296 -6.69 -10.03 -5.38
C LEU A 296 -8.20 -10.26 -5.24
N ILE A 297 -8.63 -10.96 -4.19
CA ILE A 297 -10.06 -11.25 -3.98
C ILE A 297 -10.84 -9.96 -3.77
N VAL A 298 -10.29 -9.03 -2.95
CA VAL A 298 -10.86 -7.67 -2.79
C VAL A 298 -11.00 -6.98 -4.14
N ALA A 299 -9.94 -7.00 -4.97
CA ALA A 299 -9.94 -6.34 -6.26
C ALA A 299 -10.98 -6.94 -7.22
N ILE A 300 -11.23 -8.25 -7.16
CA ILE A 300 -12.30 -8.91 -7.94
C ILE A 300 -13.68 -8.44 -7.49
N HIS A 301 -13.95 -8.40 -6.18
CA HIS A 301 -15.24 -7.90 -5.68
C HIS A 301 -15.47 -6.43 -6.04
N LEU A 302 -14.44 -5.60 -5.91
CA LEU A 302 -14.49 -4.20 -6.33
C LEU A 302 -14.68 -4.03 -7.84
N SER A 303 -14.08 -4.91 -8.65
CA SER A 303 -14.25 -4.93 -10.10
C SER A 303 -15.69 -5.26 -10.50
N ARG A 304 -16.33 -6.22 -9.83
CA ARG A 304 -17.76 -6.54 -10.01
C ARG A 304 -18.67 -5.38 -9.64
N LEU A 305 -18.39 -4.70 -8.52
CA LEU A 305 -19.11 -3.48 -8.13
C LEU A 305 -18.90 -2.36 -9.17
N GLY A 306 -17.67 -2.25 -9.69
CA GLY A 306 -17.29 -1.38 -10.79
C GLY A 306 -18.16 -1.58 -12.03
N GLU A 307 -18.22 -2.81 -12.51
CA GLU A 307 -18.99 -3.19 -13.70
C GLU A 307 -20.48 -2.83 -13.56
N GLU A 308 -21.10 -3.20 -12.44
CA GLU A 308 -22.51 -2.94 -12.19
C GLU A 308 -22.82 -1.44 -12.17
N TRP A 309 -21.96 -0.63 -11.55
CA TRP A 309 -22.14 0.83 -11.54
C TRP A 309 -21.98 1.45 -12.93
N VAL A 310 -21.04 0.94 -13.73
CA VAL A 310 -20.84 1.42 -15.10
C VAL A 310 -22.07 1.09 -15.94
N LEU A 311 -22.60 -0.13 -15.85
CA LEU A 311 -23.82 -0.55 -16.55
C LEU A 311 -25.03 0.29 -16.13
N TRP A 312 -25.27 0.44 -14.83
CA TRP A 312 -26.42 1.19 -14.31
C TRP A 312 -26.35 2.69 -14.64
N ALA A 313 -25.15 3.23 -14.90
CA ALA A 313 -24.94 4.62 -15.29
C ALA A 313 -25.13 4.87 -16.80
N SER A 314 -25.26 3.81 -17.61
CA SER A 314 -25.46 3.93 -19.04
C SER A 314 -26.82 4.53 -19.36
N GLU A 315 -26.99 5.10 -20.55
CA GLU A 315 -28.27 5.68 -20.97
C GLU A 315 -29.35 4.60 -21.16
N GLU A 316 -28.94 3.38 -21.55
CA GLU A 316 -29.83 2.25 -21.80
C GLU A 316 -30.42 1.67 -20.52
N PHE A 317 -29.63 1.59 -19.43
CA PHE A 317 -30.13 1.16 -18.13
C PHE A 317 -30.73 2.33 -17.35
N GLY A 318 -30.01 3.44 -17.22
CA GLY A 318 -30.47 4.66 -16.57
C GLY A 318 -30.82 4.53 -15.09
N PHE A 319 -30.32 3.51 -14.40
CA PHE A 319 -30.66 3.24 -12.99
C PHE A 319 -29.99 4.20 -12.02
N LEU A 320 -28.77 4.66 -12.32
CA LEU A 320 -28.04 5.59 -11.47
C LEU A 320 -27.51 6.77 -12.27
N THR A 321 -27.56 7.97 -11.69
CA THR A 321 -26.86 9.13 -12.22
C THR A 321 -25.62 9.43 -11.37
N PRO A 322 -24.41 9.33 -11.93
CA PRO A 322 -23.20 9.70 -11.22
C PRO A 322 -23.17 11.17 -10.80
N SER A 323 -22.60 11.44 -9.63
CA SER A 323 -22.42 12.81 -9.14
C SER A 323 -21.29 13.52 -9.88
N ASN A 324 -21.41 14.84 -10.10
CA ASN A 324 -20.37 15.64 -10.75
C ASN A 324 -19.01 15.54 -10.04
N ALA A 325 -19.00 15.32 -8.72
CA ALA A 325 -17.76 15.21 -7.94
C ALA A 325 -16.98 13.91 -8.19
N VAL A 326 -17.61 12.90 -8.82
CA VAL A 326 -17.01 11.57 -9.07
C VAL A 326 -17.21 11.14 -10.52
N SER A 327 -17.32 12.11 -11.43
CA SER A 327 -17.53 11.86 -12.85
C SER A 327 -16.80 12.89 -13.68
N THR A 328 -16.41 12.48 -14.87
CA THR A 328 -15.92 13.43 -15.88
C THR A 328 -17.04 13.69 -16.89
N GLY A 329 -17.07 14.91 -17.41
CA GLY A 329 -17.95 15.29 -18.50
C GLY A 329 -17.23 15.19 -19.85
N SER A 330 -17.97 15.36 -20.93
CA SER A 330 -17.40 15.67 -22.24
C SER A 330 -17.57 17.16 -22.52
N SER A 331 -16.53 17.82 -23.04
CA SER A 331 -16.61 19.23 -23.43
C SER A 331 -17.61 19.49 -24.56
N ILE A 332 -17.92 18.46 -25.39
CA ILE A 332 -18.86 18.55 -26.51
C ILE A 332 -20.29 18.09 -26.15
N MET A 333 -20.44 17.31 -25.08
CA MET A 333 -21.73 16.74 -24.66
C MET A 333 -21.96 16.97 -23.16
N PRO A 334 -22.61 18.09 -22.79
CA PRO A 334 -22.79 18.50 -21.38
C PRO A 334 -23.60 17.52 -20.53
N GLN A 335 -24.49 16.73 -21.15
CA GLN A 335 -25.31 15.73 -20.47
C GLN A 335 -24.54 14.44 -20.15
N LYS A 336 -23.43 14.16 -20.86
CA LYS A 336 -22.70 12.91 -20.74
C LYS A 336 -21.85 12.90 -19.47
N LYS A 337 -22.20 12.04 -18.51
CA LYS A 337 -21.42 11.81 -17.29
C LYS A 337 -20.76 10.44 -17.32
N ASN A 338 -19.44 10.43 -17.36
CA ASN A 338 -18.69 9.18 -17.42
C ASN A 338 -18.35 8.68 -16.00
N PRO A 339 -18.66 7.42 -15.66
CA PRO A 339 -18.32 6.81 -14.38
C PRO A 339 -16.83 6.43 -14.27
N ASN A 340 -15.92 7.32 -14.69
CA ASN A 340 -14.48 7.08 -14.78
C ASN A 340 -13.85 6.44 -13.53
N PRO A 341 -14.19 6.85 -12.28
CA PRO A 341 -13.63 6.19 -11.11
C PRO A 341 -13.96 4.69 -11.02
N MET A 342 -15.18 4.28 -11.41
CA MET A 342 -15.59 2.88 -11.37
C MET A 342 -14.94 2.07 -12.50
N GLU A 343 -14.75 2.67 -13.68
CA GLU A 343 -13.94 2.09 -14.76
C GLU A 343 -12.48 1.87 -14.32
N LEU A 344 -11.89 2.85 -13.61
CA LEU A 344 -10.53 2.73 -13.08
C LEU A 344 -10.44 1.67 -11.98
N VAL A 345 -11.44 1.55 -11.09
CA VAL A 345 -11.50 0.48 -10.09
C VAL A 345 -11.47 -0.88 -10.77
N ARG A 346 -12.31 -1.05 -11.79
CA ARG A 346 -12.35 -2.27 -12.62
C ARG A 346 -11.02 -2.53 -13.33
N GLY A 347 -10.43 -1.52 -13.97
CA GLY A 347 -9.15 -1.67 -14.68
C GLY A 347 -7.98 -1.99 -13.75
N LYS A 348 -7.95 -1.41 -12.54
CA LYS A 348 -6.90 -1.65 -11.55
C LYS A 348 -6.90 -3.07 -11.00
N SER A 349 -8.00 -3.81 -11.07
CA SER A 349 -8.00 -5.21 -10.61
C SER A 349 -7.06 -6.09 -11.42
N ALA A 350 -6.89 -5.82 -12.72
CA ALA A 350 -5.96 -6.57 -13.58
C ALA A 350 -4.49 -6.43 -13.13
N ARG A 351 -4.11 -5.25 -12.61
CA ARG A 351 -2.75 -5.03 -12.08
C ARG A 351 -2.50 -5.90 -10.86
N VAL A 352 -3.44 -5.94 -9.92
CA VAL A 352 -3.34 -6.77 -8.70
C VAL A 352 -3.25 -8.27 -9.04
N VAL A 353 -3.99 -8.71 -10.06
CA VAL A 353 -3.86 -10.07 -10.60
C VAL A 353 -2.44 -10.32 -11.12
N GLY A 354 -1.92 -9.40 -11.94
CA GLY A 354 -0.57 -9.49 -12.50
C GLY A 354 0.50 -9.59 -11.41
N ASP A 355 0.42 -8.75 -10.38
CA ASP A 355 1.37 -8.73 -9.26
C ASP A 355 1.46 -10.10 -8.57
N LEU A 356 0.32 -10.76 -8.32
CA LEU A 356 0.31 -12.11 -7.73
C LEU A 356 0.92 -13.16 -8.67
N VAL A 357 0.58 -13.13 -9.96
CA VAL A 357 1.10 -14.11 -10.94
C VAL A 357 2.63 -13.99 -11.08
N ILE A 358 3.13 -12.77 -11.20
CA ILE A 358 4.58 -12.49 -11.29
C ILE A 358 5.28 -12.98 -10.02
N TYR A 359 4.74 -12.64 -8.84
CA TYR A 359 5.33 -13.03 -7.56
C TYR A 359 5.37 -14.55 -7.37
N ARG A 360 4.33 -15.28 -7.79
CA ARG A 360 4.33 -16.75 -7.73
C ARG A 360 5.41 -17.37 -8.62
N LYS A 361 5.68 -16.76 -9.78
CA LYS A 361 6.64 -17.28 -10.76
C LYS A 361 8.09 -17.02 -10.36
N THR A 362 8.37 -15.90 -9.69
CA THR A 362 9.72 -15.61 -9.15
C THR A 362 10.10 -16.52 -7.98
N ARG A 363 9.13 -17.15 -7.32
CA ARG A 363 9.33 -17.94 -6.09
C ARG A 363 9.68 -19.43 -6.27
N SER A 364 9.95 -19.93 -7.49
CA SER A 364 10.30 -21.34 -7.72
C SER A 364 11.74 -21.71 -7.26
N LEU A 365 12.16 -21.27 -6.08
CA LEU A 365 13.55 -21.27 -5.67
C LEU A 365 13.80 -21.91 -4.29
N CYS A 366 15.04 -22.37 -4.13
CA CYS A 366 15.63 -23.22 -3.08
C CYS A 366 15.25 -22.87 -1.63
N SER A 367 15.39 -23.85 -0.71
CA SER A 367 15.08 -23.77 0.72
C SER A 367 15.87 -22.73 1.54
N THR A 368 16.78 -21.98 0.90
CA THR A 368 17.68 -21.03 1.57
C THR A 368 17.57 -19.65 0.92
N VAL A 369 17.90 -18.60 1.67
CA VAL A 369 17.85 -17.20 1.22
C VAL A 369 18.60 -17.02 -0.09
N LEU A 370 17.86 -16.66 -1.13
CA LEU A 370 18.43 -16.02 -2.30
C LEU A 370 18.22 -14.53 -2.13
N LYS A 371 19.29 -13.74 -2.27
CA LYS A 371 19.17 -12.28 -2.38
C LYS A 371 18.44 -11.96 -3.69
N GLN A 372 17.12 -11.80 -3.62
CA GLN A 372 16.28 -11.27 -4.69
C GLN A 372 15.21 -10.37 -4.07
#